data_AF-A0A914CFB7-F1
#
_entry.id   AF-A0A914CFB7-F1
#
_cell.length_a   1.000
_cell.length_b   1.000
_cell.length_c   1.000
_cell.angle_alpha   90.00
_cell.angle_beta   90.00
_cell.angle_gamma   90.00
#
_symmetry.space_group_name_H-M   'P 1'
#
loop_
_entity.id
_entity.type
_entity.pdbx_description
1 polymer ?
#
loop_
_entity_poly.entity_id
_entity_poly.type
_entity_poly.pdbx_seq_one_letter_code
_entity_poly.pdbx_strand_id
1 'polypeptide(L)'
;MVDIQDWTEISYEEARSTLRKWREEHARRSEETVEIWEHVLSRYASSLKDELWPVLEQVAISSLDSARYELAIECLMHLNKRFPKSTRVTKLQAMRLEALRDFKNAELLYEKLIKTDESNTFYRKRKIAMLIAQGERHEAIRQLNDYLETFINDPEAWLELSELYLQEADYARAAFCFEELLLANPQNSLYLRRIAEIRYTLGGTENVELARAYYEHAVKCNNSDARALYGVILCCNYLLPKATAQRKKELGATGFKAADRLIAVYEEQPNENPSLKFQIKTIQTLKNIIKNATA
;
A
#
# COMPACT_ATOMS: atom_id res chain seq x y z
N MET A 1 -2.48 -26.52 -16.78
CA MET A 1 -3.80 -26.43 -16.12
C MET A 1 -3.52 -26.52 -14.64
N VAL A 2 -3.82 -25.46 -13.89
CA VAL A 2 -3.79 -25.52 -12.43
C VAL A 2 -5.07 -26.26 -12.03
N ASP A 3 -4.96 -27.41 -11.36
CA ASP A 3 -6.13 -28.09 -10.81
C ASP A 3 -6.82 -27.14 -9.84
N ILE A 4 -8.04 -26.71 -10.19
CA ILE A 4 -8.88 -25.92 -9.30
C ILE A 4 -9.48 -26.93 -8.33
N GLN A 5 -9.01 -26.88 -7.08
CA GLN A 5 -9.59 -27.68 -6.00
C GLN A 5 -11.04 -27.25 -5.77
N ASP A 6 -11.96 -28.22 -5.80
CA ASP A 6 -13.36 -28.01 -5.43
C ASP A 6 -13.49 -28.04 -3.90
N TRP A 7 -13.84 -26.90 -3.31
CA TRP A 7 -13.96 -26.74 -1.85
C TRP A 7 -15.33 -27.14 -1.31
N THR A 8 -16.29 -27.49 -2.17
CA THR A 8 -17.66 -27.81 -1.78
C THR A 8 -17.85 -29.28 -1.39
N GLU A 9 -16.95 -30.17 -1.83
CA GLU A 9 -17.03 -31.63 -1.63
C GLU A 9 -16.00 -32.20 -0.64
N ILE A 10 -15.20 -31.35 0.01
CA ILE A 10 -14.18 -31.80 0.95
C ILE A 10 -14.78 -32.37 2.25
N SER A 11 -14.00 -33.21 2.93
CA SER A 11 -14.44 -33.81 4.20
C SER A 11 -14.56 -32.78 5.33
N TYR A 12 -15.38 -33.05 6.35
CA TYR A 12 -15.53 -32.17 7.53
C TYR A 12 -14.20 -31.85 8.22
N GLU A 13 -13.32 -32.84 8.41
CA GLU A 13 -12.05 -32.64 9.11
C GLU A 13 -11.05 -31.86 8.23
N GLU A 14 -11.09 -32.08 6.91
CA GLU A 14 -10.33 -31.29 5.94
C GLU A 14 -10.79 -29.82 5.91
N ALA A 15 -12.09 -29.58 5.84
CA ALA A 15 -12.68 -28.24 5.92
C ALA A 15 -12.27 -27.50 7.21
N ARG A 16 -12.44 -28.17 8.36
CA ARG A 16 -12.10 -27.60 9.67
C ARG A 16 -10.62 -27.28 9.79
N SER A 17 -9.74 -28.20 9.39
CA SER A 17 -8.28 -28.00 9.44
C SER A 17 -7.82 -26.92 8.47
N THR A 18 -8.43 -26.83 7.29
CA THR A 18 -8.14 -25.81 6.27
C THR A 18 -8.50 -24.41 6.78
N LEU A 19 -9.71 -24.21 7.28
CA LEU A 19 -10.11 -22.91 7.84
C LEU A 19 -9.22 -22.50 9.01
N ARG A 20 -8.80 -23.45 9.86
CA ARG A 20 -7.84 -23.18 10.93
C ARG A 20 -6.49 -22.71 10.37
N LYS A 21 -5.93 -23.44 9.41
CA LYS A 21 -4.67 -23.09 8.76
C LYS A 21 -4.73 -21.70 8.15
N TRP A 22 -5.80 -21.36 7.42
CA TRP A 22 -5.96 -20.03 6.84
C TRP A 22 -6.08 -18.92 7.87
N ARG A 23 -6.67 -19.17 9.04
CA ARG A 23 -6.66 -18.19 10.14
C ARG A 23 -5.25 -17.97 10.70
N GLU A 24 -4.48 -19.04 10.88
CA GLU A 24 -3.12 -18.99 11.42
C GLU A 24 -2.13 -18.33 10.45
N GLU A 25 -2.31 -18.56 9.15
CA GLU A 25 -1.48 -17.98 8.08
C GLU A 25 -1.96 -16.59 7.63
N HIS A 26 -3.06 -16.08 8.19
CA HIS A 26 -3.73 -14.87 7.73
C HIS A 26 -4.03 -14.85 6.22
N ALA A 27 -4.38 -16.02 5.67
CA ALA A 27 -4.64 -16.19 4.25
C ALA A 27 -6.02 -15.61 3.87
N ARG A 28 -6.05 -14.71 2.89
CA ARG A 28 -7.28 -14.12 2.36
C ARG A 28 -7.88 -15.02 1.27
N ARG A 29 -8.79 -15.92 1.66
CA ARG A 29 -9.50 -16.89 0.79
C ARG A 29 -11.01 -16.78 1.03
N SER A 30 -11.57 -15.60 0.71
CA SER A 30 -12.91 -15.21 1.16
C SER A 30 -14.01 -16.05 0.50
N GLU A 31 -13.93 -16.29 -0.81
CA GLU A 31 -14.89 -17.11 -1.54
C GLU A 31 -14.85 -18.56 -1.06
N GLU A 32 -13.66 -19.15 -0.98
CA GLU A 32 -13.51 -20.55 -0.57
C GLU A 32 -13.87 -20.76 0.90
N THR A 33 -13.63 -19.77 1.76
CA THR A 33 -14.08 -19.81 3.17
C THR A 33 -15.60 -19.89 3.26
N VAL A 34 -16.30 -19.08 2.44
CA VAL A 34 -17.75 -19.07 2.41
C VAL A 34 -18.27 -20.40 1.86
N GLU A 35 -17.69 -20.92 0.78
CA GLU A 35 -18.06 -22.22 0.19
C GLU A 35 -17.91 -23.36 1.21
N ILE A 36 -16.77 -23.45 1.89
CA ILE A 36 -16.53 -24.47 2.93
C ILE A 36 -17.58 -24.38 4.05
N TRP A 37 -17.95 -23.15 4.45
CA TRP A 37 -18.98 -22.97 5.47
C TRP A 37 -20.37 -23.40 4.98
N GLU A 38 -20.81 -22.87 3.84
CA GLU A 38 -22.16 -23.10 3.30
C GLU A 38 -22.37 -24.58 2.95
N HIS A 39 -21.38 -25.24 2.36
CA HIS A 39 -21.52 -26.60 1.84
C HIS A 39 -21.13 -27.70 2.83
N VAL A 40 -20.16 -27.45 3.72
CA VAL A 40 -19.58 -28.50 4.58
C VAL A 40 -19.85 -28.26 6.06
N LEU A 41 -19.37 -27.14 6.62
CA LEU A 41 -19.30 -26.97 8.09
C LEU A 41 -20.63 -26.58 8.73
N SER A 42 -21.47 -25.79 8.05
CA SER A 42 -22.75 -25.30 8.59
C SER A 42 -23.67 -26.45 9.03
N ARG A 43 -23.69 -27.55 8.28
CA ARG A 43 -24.47 -28.77 8.56
C ARG A 43 -24.09 -29.46 9.87
N TYR A 44 -22.86 -29.24 10.33
CA TYR A 44 -22.28 -29.85 11.52
C TYR A 44 -21.75 -28.79 12.50
N ALA A 45 -22.32 -27.59 12.51
CA ALA A 45 -21.81 -26.46 13.29
C ALA A 45 -21.68 -26.78 14.80
N SER A 46 -22.57 -27.59 15.36
CA SER A 46 -22.50 -28.02 16.76
C SER A 46 -21.29 -28.91 17.07
N SER A 47 -20.79 -29.67 16.08
CA SER A 47 -19.62 -30.54 16.21
C SER A 47 -18.31 -29.76 16.36
N LEU A 48 -18.28 -28.49 15.94
CA LEU A 48 -17.11 -27.61 16.09
C LEU A 48 -16.85 -27.19 17.55
N LYS A 49 -17.85 -27.30 18.44
CA LYS A 49 -17.74 -26.92 19.87
C LYS A 49 -17.15 -25.51 20.03
N ASP A 50 -16.02 -25.36 20.71
CA ASP A 50 -15.38 -24.06 20.96
C ASP A 50 -14.76 -23.44 19.69
N GLU A 51 -14.44 -24.25 18.67
CA GLU A 51 -13.91 -23.74 17.40
C GLU A 51 -14.99 -23.09 16.52
N LEU A 52 -16.26 -23.26 16.88
CA LEU A 52 -17.36 -22.63 16.16
C LEU A 52 -17.21 -21.10 16.12
N TRP A 53 -16.80 -20.49 17.23
CA TRP A 53 -16.75 -19.03 17.34
C TRP A 53 -15.69 -18.38 16.44
N PRO A 54 -14.42 -18.81 16.43
CA PRO A 54 -13.44 -18.28 15.48
C PRO A 54 -13.76 -18.64 14.02
N VAL A 55 -14.45 -19.77 13.76
CA VAL A 55 -14.97 -20.09 12.42
C VAL A 55 -16.03 -19.07 12.01
N LEU A 56 -17.02 -18.79 12.86
CA LEU A 56 -18.07 -17.79 12.57
C LEU A 56 -17.52 -16.38 12.36
N GLU A 57 -16.48 -15.98 13.11
CA GLU A 57 -15.81 -14.69 12.87
C GLU A 57 -15.11 -14.65 11.51
N GLN A 58 -14.39 -15.72 11.15
CA GLN A 58 -13.74 -15.84 9.84
C GLN A 58 -14.77 -15.81 8.71
N VAL A 59 -15.85 -16.59 8.83
CA VAL A 59 -16.94 -16.62 7.85
C VAL A 59 -17.62 -15.27 7.76
N ALA A 60 -17.86 -14.57 8.87
CA ALA A 60 -18.45 -13.24 8.84
C ALA A 60 -17.56 -12.25 8.06
N ILE A 61 -16.25 -12.25 8.28
CA ILE A 61 -15.31 -11.38 7.55
C ILE A 61 -15.29 -11.74 6.06
N SER A 62 -15.12 -13.02 5.73
CA SER A 62 -15.12 -13.51 4.34
C SER A 62 -16.44 -13.21 3.62
N SER A 63 -17.56 -13.30 4.33
CA SER A 63 -18.89 -12.97 3.80
C SER A 63 -19.03 -11.49 3.48
N LEU A 64 -18.48 -10.60 4.30
CA LEU A 64 -18.45 -9.16 4.00
C LEU A 64 -17.58 -8.86 2.76
N ASP A 65 -16.42 -9.50 2.66
CA ASP A 65 -15.50 -9.38 1.52
C ASP A 65 -16.15 -9.84 0.21
N SER A 66 -16.91 -10.94 0.24
CA SER A 66 -17.60 -11.52 -0.92
C SER A 66 -19.04 -11.02 -1.10
N ALA A 67 -19.43 -9.93 -0.42
CA ALA A 67 -20.76 -9.30 -0.48
C ALA A 67 -21.95 -10.25 -0.15
N ARG A 68 -21.70 -11.32 0.61
CA ARG A 68 -22.70 -12.26 1.15
C ARG A 68 -23.27 -11.72 2.48
N TYR A 69 -23.95 -10.58 2.42
CA TYR A 69 -24.34 -9.84 3.63
C TYR A 69 -25.26 -10.60 4.59
N GLU A 70 -26.17 -11.43 4.08
CA GLU A 70 -27.07 -12.21 4.94
C GLU A 70 -26.35 -13.25 5.78
N LEU A 71 -25.37 -13.94 5.18
CA LEU A 71 -24.52 -14.88 5.91
C LEU A 71 -23.68 -14.17 6.99
N ALA A 72 -23.16 -12.98 6.67
CA ALA A 72 -22.46 -12.16 7.65
C ALA A 72 -23.38 -11.77 8.82
N ILE A 73 -24.64 -11.41 8.55
CA ILE A 73 -25.64 -11.07 9.57
C ILE A 73 -25.93 -12.28 10.47
N GLU A 74 -26.16 -13.46 9.87
CA GLU A 74 -26.40 -14.70 10.62
C GLU A 74 -25.25 -15.00 11.57
N CYS A 75 -24.01 -15.01 11.07
CA CYS A 75 -22.82 -15.24 11.88
C CYS A 75 -22.73 -14.23 13.03
N LEU A 76 -22.99 -12.95 12.75
CA LEU A 76 -22.98 -11.89 13.75
C LEU A 76 -24.07 -12.03 14.81
N MET A 77 -25.26 -12.52 14.45
CA MET A 77 -26.33 -12.80 15.41
C MET A 77 -25.90 -13.88 16.41
N HIS A 78 -25.31 -14.98 15.92
CA HIS A 78 -24.78 -16.05 16.78
C HIS A 78 -23.67 -15.54 17.71
N LEU A 79 -22.71 -14.80 17.17
CA LEU A 79 -21.61 -14.23 17.93
C LEU A 79 -22.10 -13.24 19.00
N ASN A 80 -23.04 -12.36 18.66
CA ASN A 80 -23.57 -11.37 19.59
C ASN A 80 -24.43 -12.01 20.70
N LYS A 81 -25.16 -13.08 20.39
CA LYS A 81 -25.91 -13.84 21.41
C LYS A 81 -24.98 -14.48 22.44
N ARG A 82 -23.84 -15.01 21.99
CA ARG A 82 -22.85 -15.64 22.87
C ARG A 82 -21.99 -14.62 23.63
N PHE A 83 -21.63 -13.51 22.97
CA PHE A 83 -20.68 -12.51 23.46
C PHE A 83 -21.21 -11.06 23.33
N PRO A 84 -22.31 -10.68 24.01
CA PRO A 84 -23.02 -9.42 23.77
C PRO A 84 -22.24 -8.15 24.15
N LYS A 85 -21.14 -8.27 24.90
CA LYS A 85 -20.27 -7.15 25.32
C LYS A 85 -18.88 -7.20 24.70
N SER A 86 -18.66 -8.07 23.71
CA SER A 86 -17.35 -8.25 23.09
C SER A 86 -17.02 -7.08 22.15
N THR A 87 -15.82 -6.52 22.31
CA THR A 87 -15.26 -5.53 21.38
C THR A 87 -14.99 -6.12 20.01
N ARG A 88 -14.62 -7.41 19.92
CA ARG A 88 -14.48 -8.14 18.64
C ARG A 88 -15.80 -8.18 17.87
N VAL A 89 -16.90 -8.52 18.56
CA VAL A 89 -18.23 -8.55 17.93
C VAL A 89 -18.67 -7.14 17.52
N THR A 90 -18.43 -6.14 18.38
CA THR A 90 -18.72 -4.73 18.06
C THR A 90 -17.94 -4.25 16.84
N LYS A 91 -16.66 -4.66 16.70
CA LYS A 91 -15.84 -4.39 15.50
C LYS A 91 -16.48 -4.99 14.25
N LEU A 92 -16.89 -6.26 14.29
CA LEU A 92 -17.52 -6.91 13.13
C LEU A 92 -18.86 -6.24 12.75
N GLN A 93 -19.62 -5.76 13.73
CA GLN A 93 -20.83 -4.96 13.48
C GLN A 93 -20.50 -3.64 12.79
N ALA A 94 -19.41 -2.96 13.19
CA ALA A 94 -18.93 -1.75 12.53
C ALA A 94 -18.48 -2.03 11.09
N MET A 95 -17.71 -3.10 10.87
CA MET A 95 -17.29 -3.54 9.53
C MET A 95 -18.50 -3.86 8.62
N ARG A 96 -19.55 -4.48 9.16
CA ARG A 96 -20.79 -4.70 8.41
C ARG A 96 -21.45 -3.39 8.00
N LEU A 97 -21.55 -2.42 8.91
CA LEU A 97 -22.12 -1.10 8.61
C LEU A 97 -21.29 -0.35 7.55
N GLU A 98 -19.96 -0.44 7.62
CA GLU A 98 -19.08 0.07 6.55
C GLU A 98 -19.38 -0.57 5.20
N ALA A 99 -19.50 -1.91 5.15
CA ALA A 99 -19.78 -2.64 3.92
C ALA A 99 -21.14 -2.25 3.31
N LEU A 100 -22.12 -1.94 4.16
CA LEU A 100 -23.44 -1.42 3.78
C LEU A 100 -23.45 0.08 3.46
N ARG A 101 -22.28 0.76 3.53
CA ARG A 101 -22.14 2.22 3.39
C ARG A 101 -22.94 3.04 4.40
N ASP A 102 -23.35 2.43 5.51
CA ASP A 102 -23.94 3.11 6.66
C ASP A 102 -22.83 3.68 7.55
N PHE A 103 -22.11 4.64 6.98
CA PHE A 103 -20.91 5.18 7.60
C PHE A 103 -21.21 5.91 8.91
N LYS A 104 -22.36 6.56 9.02
CA LYS A 104 -22.77 7.29 10.24
C LYS A 104 -22.86 6.35 11.44
N ASN A 105 -23.53 5.20 11.28
CA ASN A 105 -23.64 4.25 12.38
C ASN A 105 -22.33 3.47 12.61
N ALA A 106 -21.56 3.19 11.56
CA ALA A 106 -20.23 2.61 11.69
C ALA A 106 -19.31 3.51 12.54
N GLU A 107 -19.37 4.83 12.30
CA GLU A 107 -18.58 5.82 13.03
C GLU A 107 -18.85 5.79 14.53
N LEU A 108 -20.13 5.77 14.92
CA LEU A 108 -20.54 5.68 16.34
C LEU A 108 -19.98 4.43 17.02
N LEU A 109 -19.93 3.29 16.32
CA LEU A 109 -19.35 2.06 16.86
C LEU A 109 -17.83 2.17 17.00
N TYR A 110 -17.13 2.74 16.01
CA TYR A 110 -15.69 2.95 16.12
C TYR A 110 -15.32 3.94 17.22
N GLU A 111 -16.08 5.02 17.41
CA GLU A 111 -15.84 5.94 18.52
C GLU A 111 -16.00 5.27 19.88
N LYS A 112 -17.02 4.41 20.02
CA LYS A 112 -17.18 3.60 21.23
C LYS A 112 -15.99 2.66 21.45
N LEU A 113 -15.49 2.03 20.37
CA LEU A 113 -14.33 1.14 20.43
C LEU A 113 -13.04 1.90 20.80
N ILE A 114 -12.81 3.07 20.22
CA ILE A 114 -11.68 3.96 20.54
C ILE A 114 -11.74 4.39 22.01
N LYS A 115 -12.91 4.78 22.53
CA LYS A 115 -13.07 5.12 23.95
C LYS A 115 -12.81 3.95 24.89
N THR A 116 -12.96 2.72 24.41
CA THR A 116 -12.71 1.51 25.21
C THR A 116 -11.21 1.18 25.25
N ASP A 117 -10.48 1.46 24.16
CA ASP A 117 -9.04 1.28 24.06
C ASP A 117 -8.44 2.35 23.13
N GLU A 118 -7.98 3.45 23.74
CA GLU A 118 -7.46 4.60 23.00
C GLU A 118 -6.12 4.34 22.32
N SER A 119 -5.38 3.32 22.80
CA SER A 119 -4.10 2.87 22.27
C SER A 119 -4.26 2.06 20.98
N ASN A 120 -5.48 1.58 20.70
CA ASN A 120 -5.76 0.79 19.53
C ASN A 120 -5.86 1.66 18.27
N THR A 121 -4.78 1.68 17.50
CA THR A 121 -4.67 2.46 16.27
C THR A 121 -5.60 1.96 15.16
N PHE A 122 -5.99 0.69 15.17
CA PHE A 122 -6.81 0.08 14.12
C PHE A 122 -8.13 0.85 13.93
N TYR A 123 -8.85 1.16 15.02
CA TYR A 123 -10.14 1.82 14.92
C TYR A 123 -10.04 3.26 14.40
N ARG A 124 -8.97 3.99 14.77
CA ARG A 124 -8.69 5.34 14.24
C ARG A 124 -8.38 5.28 12.75
N LYS A 125 -7.53 4.34 12.33
CA LYS A 125 -7.23 4.08 10.91
C LYS A 125 -8.49 3.71 10.11
N ARG A 126 -9.41 2.92 10.69
CA ARG A 126 -10.70 2.61 10.03
C ARG A 126 -11.57 3.85 9.82
N LYS A 127 -11.71 4.73 10.82
CA LYS A 127 -12.42 6.01 10.66
C LYS A 127 -11.84 6.85 9.51
N ILE A 128 -10.51 6.96 9.46
CA ILE A 128 -9.80 7.68 8.39
C ILE A 128 -10.08 7.04 7.03
N ALA A 129 -9.97 5.71 6.92
CA ALA A 129 -10.26 4.99 5.69
C ALA A 129 -11.70 5.19 5.20
N MET A 130 -12.67 5.30 6.11
CA MET A 130 -14.07 5.62 5.77
C MET A 130 -14.19 7.02 5.16
N LEU A 131 -13.54 8.03 5.72
CA LEU A 131 -13.53 9.39 5.17
C LEU A 131 -12.93 9.43 3.77
N ILE A 132 -11.83 8.70 3.55
CA ILE A 132 -11.20 8.56 2.23
C ILE A 132 -12.17 7.89 1.24
N ALA A 133 -12.85 6.82 1.64
CA ALA A 133 -13.84 6.13 0.81
C ALA A 133 -15.07 6.99 0.46
N GLN A 134 -15.41 7.96 1.30
CA GLN A 134 -16.46 8.95 1.04
C GLN A 134 -16.01 10.10 0.13
N GLY A 135 -14.71 10.24 -0.11
CA GLY A 135 -14.13 11.39 -0.82
C GLY A 135 -13.98 12.64 0.04
N GLU A 136 -14.15 12.53 1.37
CA GLU A 136 -13.99 13.61 2.34
C GLU A 136 -12.50 13.87 2.63
N ARG A 137 -11.75 14.21 1.57
CA ARG A 137 -10.28 14.23 1.57
C ARG A 137 -9.69 15.22 2.58
N HIS A 138 -10.24 16.42 2.68
CA HIS A 138 -9.73 17.44 3.61
C HIS A 138 -9.88 17.01 5.07
N GLU A 139 -11.00 16.37 5.40
CA GLU A 139 -11.25 15.84 6.74
C GLU A 139 -10.35 14.63 7.03
N ALA A 140 -10.12 13.75 6.04
CA ALA A 140 -9.17 12.66 6.16
C ALA A 140 -7.73 13.16 6.42
N ILE A 141 -7.29 14.21 5.72
CA ILE A 141 -5.99 14.87 5.95
C ILE A 141 -5.91 15.41 7.38
N ARG A 142 -6.96 16.09 7.87
CA ARG A 142 -7.00 16.61 9.24
C ARG A 142 -6.85 15.49 10.27
N GLN A 143 -7.66 14.44 10.14
CA GLN A 143 -7.66 13.29 11.06
C GLN A 143 -6.33 12.51 11.02
N LEU A 144 -5.67 12.42 9.85
CA LEU A 144 -4.34 11.82 9.73
C LEU A 144 -3.26 12.63 10.43
N ASN A 145 -3.32 13.97 10.35
CA ASN A 145 -2.40 14.83 11.10
C ASN A 145 -2.62 14.64 12.61
N ASP A 146 -3.87 14.74 13.09
CA ASP A 146 -4.22 14.52 14.51
C ASP A 146 -3.76 13.12 14.99
N TYR A 147 -3.89 12.11 14.13
CA TYR A 147 -3.40 10.75 14.42
C TYR A 147 -1.87 10.69 14.55
N LEU A 148 -1.14 11.30 13.62
CA LEU A 148 0.32 11.29 13.59
C LEU A 148 0.96 12.15 14.69
N GLU A 149 0.25 13.12 15.26
CA GLU A 149 0.68 13.81 16.49
C GLU A 149 0.85 12.85 17.67
N THR A 150 0.04 11.78 17.72
CA THR A 150 0.11 10.76 18.78
C THR A 150 0.94 9.53 18.37
N PHE A 151 0.81 9.10 17.11
CA PHE A 151 1.40 7.86 16.59
C PHE A 151 2.42 8.14 15.48
N ILE A 152 3.40 8.99 15.77
CA ILE A 152 4.38 9.50 14.80
C ILE A 152 5.20 8.42 14.06
N ASN A 153 5.39 7.24 14.67
CA ASN A 153 6.20 6.16 14.11
C ASN A 153 5.41 5.20 13.20
N ASP A 154 4.26 5.61 12.67
CA ASP A 154 3.40 4.79 11.83
C ASP A 154 3.63 5.04 10.33
N PRO A 155 4.40 4.17 9.64
CA PRO A 155 4.73 4.41 8.23
C PRO A 155 3.53 4.31 7.30
N GLU A 156 2.51 3.52 7.63
CA GLU A 156 1.31 3.41 6.79
C GLU A 156 0.52 4.72 6.80
N ALA A 157 0.41 5.37 7.96
CA ALA A 157 -0.28 6.65 8.09
C ALA A 157 0.45 7.77 7.35
N TRP A 158 1.79 7.82 7.40
CA TRP A 158 2.58 8.76 6.62
C TRP A 158 2.45 8.55 5.11
N LEU A 159 2.42 7.28 4.66
CA LEU A 159 2.20 6.96 3.25
C LEU A 159 0.81 7.42 2.78
N GLU A 160 -0.23 7.12 3.55
CA GLU A 160 -1.60 7.54 3.23
C GLU A 160 -1.70 9.07 3.18
N LEU A 161 -1.16 9.77 4.18
CA LEU A 161 -1.16 11.24 4.22
C LEU A 161 -0.42 11.85 3.02
N SER A 162 0.73 11.25 2.64
CA SER A 162 1.48 11.69 1.47
C SER A 162 0.67 11.57 0.18
N GLU A 163 -0.10 10.49 0.03
CA GLU A 163 -0.92 10.27 -1.16
C GLU A 163 -2.09 11.26 -1.22
N LEU A 164 -2.72 11.57 -0.08
CA LEU A 164 -3.75 12.61 -0.04
C LEU A 164 -3.20 13.99 -0.40
N TYR A 165 -2.00 14.35 0.05
CA TYR A 165 -1.35 15.59 -0.36
C TYR A 165 -0.98 15.61 -1.85
N LEU A 166 -0.53 14.49 -2.40
CA LEU A 166 -0.28 14.37 -3.84
C LEU A 166 -1.55 14.58 -4.67
N GLN A 167 -2.68 14.05 -4.22
CA GLN A 167 -3.98 14.26 -4.87
C GLN A 167 -4.44 15.72 -4.83
N GLU A 168 -4.03 16.48 -3.82
CA GLU A 168 -4.24 17.92 -3.69
C GLU A 168 -3.16 18.76 -4.39
N ALA A 169 -2.22 18.12 -5.10
CA ALA A 169 -1.04 18.75 -5.69
C ALA A 169 -0.17 19.52 -4.67
N ASP A 170 -0.29 19.20 -3.37
CA ASP A 170 0.56 19.75 -2.33
C ASP A 170 1.85 18.94 -2.20
N TYR A 171 2.72 19.12 -3.18
CA TYR A 171 3.97 18.38 -3.26
C TYR A 171 4.93 18.68 -2.10
N ALA A 172 4.83 19.88 -1.50
CA ALA A 172 5.69 20.25 -0.38
C ALA A 172 5.36 19.43 0.88
N ARG A 173 4.09 19.33 1.24
CA ARG A 173 3.66 18.50 2.38
C ARG A 173 3.77 17.01 2.08
N ALA A 174 3.57 16.59 0.84
CA ALA A 174 3.85 15.21 0.43
C ALA A 174 5.34 14.86 0.60
N ALA A 175 6.26 15.75 0.23
CA ALA A 175 7.69 15.53 0.43
C ALA A 175 8.05 15.41 1.92
N PHE A 176 7.48 16.26 2.78
CA PHE A 176 7.67 16.19 4.22
C PHE A 176 7.28 14.81 4.79
N CYS A 177 6.15 14.25 4.36
CA CYS A 177 5.75 12.90 4.80
C CYS A 177 6.80 11.83 4.45
N PHE A 178 7.46 11.94 3.29
CA PHE A 178 8.54 11.03 2.92
C PHE A 178 9.85 11.29 3.65
N GLU A 179 10.11 12.52 4.11
CA GLU A 179 11.25 12.82 4.97
C GLU A 179 11.11 12.08 6.30
N GLU A 180 9.92 12.12 6.93
CA GLU A 180 9.61 11.37 8.14
C GLU A 180 9.77 9.84 7.93
N LEU A 181 9.28 9.31 6.80
CA LEU A 181 9.47 7.89 6.45
C LEU A 181 10.94 7.51 6.30
N LEU A 182 11.77 8.40 5.76
CA LEU A 182 13.20 8.18 5.55
C LEU A 182 14.02 8.33 6.83
N LEU A 183 13.57 9.11 7.81
CA LEU A 183 14.19 9.14 9.15
C LEU A 183 14.12 7.75 9.80
N ALA A 184 12.99 7.06 9.68
CA ALA A 184 12.82 5.71 10.19
C ALA A 184 13.51 4.65 9.31
N ASN A 185 13.50 4.81 7.97
CA ASN A 185 13.98 3.82 7.02
C ASN A 185 14.88 4.43 5.93
N PRO A 186 16.12 4.85 6.27
CA PRO A 186 16.97 5.65 5.39
C PRO A 186 17.52 4.90 4.16
N GLN A 187 17.41 3.56 4.14
CA GLN A 187 17.86 2.72 3.03
C GLN A 187 16.70 2.15 2.20
N ASN A 188 15.46 2.58 2.46
CA ASN A 188 14.31 2.13 1.68
C ASN A 188 14.35 2.80 0.29
N SER A 189 14.76 2.03 -0.72
CA SER A 189 14.90 2.50 -2.10
C SER A 189 13.58 3.03 -2.70
N LEU A 190 12.43 2.49 -2.28
CA LEU A 190 11.12 2.94 -2.74
C LEU A 190 10.78 4.33 -2.19
N TYR A 191 11.09 4.59 -0.92
CA TYR A 191 10.88 5.91 -0.31
C TYR A 191 11.83 6.95 -0.90
N LEU A 192 13.11 6.61 -1.05
CA LEU A 192 14.11 7.46 -1.70
C LEU A 192 13.69 7.81 -3.14
N ARG A 193 13.20 6.83 -3.89
CA ARG A 193 12.69 7.08 -5.24
C ARG A 193 11.45 7.97 -5.22
N ARG A 194 10.50 7.73 -4.33
CA ARG A 194 9.24 8.49 -4.29
C ARG A 194 9.46 9.94 -3.87
N ILE A 195 10.31 10.23 -2.87
CA ILE A 195 10.66 11.62 -2.53
C ILE A 195 11.38 12.32 -3.69
N ALA A 196 12.24 11.60 -4.41
CA ALA A 196 12.93 12.15 -5.58
C ALA A 196 11.95 12.53 -6.71
N GLU A 197 10.93 11.71 -6.96
CA GLU A 197 9.84 12.01 -7.89
C GLU A 197 9.10 13.29 -7.47
N ILE A 198 8.75 13.43 -6.19
CA ILE A 198 8.05 14.61 -5.65
C ILE A 198 8.91 15.87 -5.78
N ARG A 199 10.18 15.80 -5.38
CA ARG A 199 11.14 16.92 -5.49
C ARG A 199 11.39 17.33 -6.93
N TYR A 200 11.49 16.37 -7.86
CA TYR A 200 11.61 16.67 -9.28
C TYR A 200 10.37 17.41 -9.81
N THR A 201 9.17 16.98 -9.41
CA THR A 201 7.89 17.63 -9.78
C THR A 201 7.77 19.05 -9.23
N LEU A 202 8.21 19.30 -7.99
CA LEU A 202 8.29 20.66 -7.42
C LEU A 202 9.14 21.60 -8.29
N GLY A 203 10.16 21.06 -8.95
CA GLY A 203 11.01 21.79 -9.87
C GLY A 203 11.85 22.88 -9.19
N GLY A 204 12.50 23.70 -10.02
CA GLY A 204 13.54 24.62 -9.55
C GLY A 204 14.87 23.91 -9.33
N THR A 205 15.97 24.65 -9.44
CA THR A 205 17.32 24.08 -9.42
C THR A 205 17.62 23.35 -8.11
N GLU A 206 17.16 23.89 -6.98
CA GLU A 206 17.39 23.29 -5.66
C GLU A 206 16.67 21.96 -5.49
N ASN A 207 15.36 21.89 -5.77
CA ASN A 207 14.63 20.62 -5.63
C ASN A 207 15.12 19.58 -6.64
N VAL A 208 15.53 19.97 -7.85
CA VAL A 208 16.07 19.00 -8.83
C VAL A 208 17.44 18.49 -8.42
N GLU A 209 18.28 19.29 -7.75
CA GLU A 209 19.53 18.81 -7.14
C GLU A 209 19.26 17.83 -5.99
N LEU A 210 18.27 18.10 -5.14
CA LEU A 210 17.83 17.17 -4.09
C LEU A 210 17.26 15.88 -4.70
N ALA A 211 16.41 15.98 -5.71
CA ALA A 211 15.85 14.84 -6.42
C ALA A 211 16.96 13.95 -7.01
N ARG A 212 17.98 14.55 -7.64
CA ARG A 212 19.15 13.83 -8.14
C ARG A 212 19.84 13.05 -7.02
N ALA A 213 20.08 13.68 -5.87
CA ALA A 213 20.74 13.04 -4.74
C ALA A 213 19.93 11.85 -4.20
N TYR A 214 18.62 12.00 -4.04
CA TYR A 214 17.73 10.92 -3.61
C TYR A 214 17.64 9.78 -4.64
N TYR A 215 17.55 10.08 -5.94
CA TYR A 215 17.60 9.06 -6.98
C TYR A 215 18.94 8.30 -6.98
N GLU A 216 20.07 9.00 -6.86
CA GLU A 216 21.39 8.36 -6.76
C GLU A 216 21.48 7.45 -5.53
N HIS A 217 20.91 7.86 -4.40
CA HIS A 217 20.85 7.02 -3.21
C HIS A 217 19.92 5.80 -3.44
N ALA A 218 18.74 5.99 -4.03
CA ALA A 218 17.86 4.87 -4.39
C ALA A 218 18.58 3.85 -5.29
N VAL A 219 19.35 4.30 -6.28
CA VAL A 219 20.17 3.45 -7.16
C VAL A 219 21.28 2.73 -6.41
N LYS A 220 21.89 3.35 -5.38
CA LYS A 220 22.87 2.66 -4.51
C LYS A 220 22.21 1.53 -3.71
N CYS A 221 20.99 1.73 -3.23
CA CYS A 221 20.23 0.71 -2.50
C CYS A 221 19.68 -0.38 -3.43
N ASN A 222 19.28 -0.01 -4.65
CA ASN A 222 18.77 -0.92 -5.68
C ASN A 222 19.32 -0.53 -7.07
N ASN A 223 20.38 -1.21 -7.50
CA ASN A 223 21.11 -0.86 -8.73
C ASN A 223 20.34 -1.14 -10.04
N SER A 224 19.22 -1.85 -9.96
CA SER A 224 18.37 -2.22 -11.09
C SER A 224 17.03 -1.46 -11.09
N ASP A 225 16.86 -0.49 -10.18
CA ASP A 225 15.69 0.41 -10.21
C ASP A 225 15.76 1.30 -11.46
N ALA A 226 15.11 0.81 -12.53
CA ALA A 226 15.06 1.49 -13.81
C ALA A 226 14.47 2.91 -13.70
N ARG A 227 13.51 3.09 -12.79
CA ARG A 227 12.81 4.38 -12.61
C ARG A 227 13.71 5.38 -11.89
N ALA A 228 14.48 4.95 -10.89
CA ALA A 228 15.46 5.80 -10.23
C ALA A 228 16.61 6.18 -11.17
N LEU A 229 17.13 5.23 -11.97
CA LEU A 229 18.14 5.51 -13.01
C LEU A 229 17.63 6.53 -14.04
N TYR A 230 16.38 6.38 -14.48
CA TYR A 230 15.74 7.35 -15.37
C TYR A 230 15.64 8.74 -14.72
N GLY A 231 15.28 8.79 -13.44
CA GLY A 231 15.24 10.00 -12.63
C GLY A 231 16.59 10.73 -12.58
N VAL A 232 17.70 10.01 -12.39
CA VAL A 232 19.06 10.58 -12.43
C VAL A 232 19.33 11.25 -13.79
N ILE A 233 19.01 10.56 -14.89
CA ILE A 233 19.23 11.08 -16.26
C ILE A 233 18.43 12.37 -16.50
N LEU A 234 17.16 12.38 -16.09
CA LEU A 234 16.29 13.56 -16.23
C LEU A 234 16.79 14.74 -15.40
N CYS A 235 17.19 14.51 -14.14
CA CYS A 235 17.77 15.56 -13.30
C CYS A 235 19.04 16.14 -13.92
N CYS A 236 19.95 15.28 -14.41
CA CYS A 236 21.19 15.73 -15.06
C CYS A 236 20.88 16.59 -16.30
N ASN A 237 19.97 16.14 -17.16
CA ASN A 237 19.55 16.90 -18.35
C ASN A 237 18.94 18.26 -18.00
N TYR A 238 18.15 18.34 -16.92
CA TYR A 238 17.56 19.60 -16.46
C TYR A 238 18.62 20.59 -15.93
N LEU A 239 19.61 20.09 -15.18
CA LEU A 239 20.61 20.90 -14.49
C LEU A 239 21.75 21.38 -15.41
N LEU A 240 22.13 20.55 -16.39
CA LEU A 240 23.26 20.80 -17.28
C LEU A 240 23.26 22.18 -17.98
N PRO A 241 22.15 22.67 -18.55
CA PRO A 241 22.11 23.99 -19.19
C PRO A 241 22.43 25.16 -18.24
N LYS A 242 22.18 24.99 -16.94
CA LYS A 242 22.33 26.03 -15.91
C LYS A 242 23.63 25.89 -15.10
N ALA A 243 24.41 24.84 -15.36
CA ALA A 243 25.57 24.48 -14.56
C ALA A 243 26.86 25.21 -14.98
N THR A 244 27.74 25.47 -14.01
CA THR A 244 29.11 25.94 -14.26
C THR A 244 29.94 24.87 -14.98
N ALA A 245 31.07 25.24 -15.60
CA ALA A 245 31.90 24.29 -16.36
C ALA A 245 32.33 23.06 -15.52
N GLN A 246 32.76 23.29 -14.27
CA GLN A 246 33.10 22.21 -13.34
C GLN A 246 31.90 21.30 -13.07
N ARG A 247 30.74 21.90 -12.78
CA ARG A 247 29.52 21.16 -12.46
C ARG A 247 28.96 20.39 -13.65
N LYS A 248 29.12 20.91 -14.89
CA LYS A 248 28.75 20.20 -16.12
C LYS A 248 29.51 18.88 -16.25
N LYS A 249 30.81 18.86 -15.97
CA LYS A 249 31.62 17.64 -16.03
C LYS A 249 31.12 16.57 -15.05
N GLU A 250 30.78 16.98 -13.83
CA GLU A 250 30.23 16.09 -12.79
C GLU A 250 28.86 15.52 -13.19
N LEU A 251 27.91 16.41 -13.53
CA LEU A 251 26.55 16.02 -13.97
C LEU A 251 26.58 15.13 -15.22
N GLY A 252 27.50 15.45 -16.14
CA GLY A 252 27.79 14.64 -17.31
C GLY A 252 28.15 13.21 -16.93
N ALA A 253 29.21 13.05 -16.15
CA ALA A 253 29.70 11.74 -15.73
C ALA A 253 28.63 10.93 -14.99
N THR A 254 27.85 11.56 -14.10
CA THR A 254 26.74 10.92 -13.40
C THR A 254 25.65 10.45 -14.36
N GLY A 255 25.16 11.34 -15.22
CA GLY A 255 24.08 11.01 -16.15
C GLY A 255 24.49 9.95 -17.18
N PHE A 256 25.75 9.95 -17.62
CA PHE A 256 26.31 8.89 -18.47
C PHE A 256 26.30 7.53 -17.80
N LYS A 257 26.81 7.43 -16.55
CA LYS A 257 26.82 6.18 -15.78
C LYS A 257 25.41 5.64 -15.57
N ALA A 258 24.46 6.52 -15.26
CA ALA A 258 23.06 6.13 -15.07
C ALA A 258 22.43 5.62 -16.38
N ALA A 259 22.69 6.29 -17.52
CA ALA A 259 22.21 5.85 -18.83
C ALA A 259 22.80 4.49 -19.24
N ASP A 260 24.10 4.27 -19.04
CA ASP A 260 24.73 2.98 -19.33
C ASP A 260 24.19 1.86 -18.46
N ARG A 261 24.01 2.12 -17.15
CA ARG A 261 23.40 1.12 -16.27
C ARG A 261 21.96 0.81 -16.67
N LEU A 262 21.18 1.82 -17.02
CA LEU A 262 19.78 1.63 -17.42
C LEU A 262 19.66 0.81 -18.71
N ILE A 263 20.53 1.06 -19.70
CA ILE A 263 20.58 0.24 -20.93
C ILE A 263 20.90 -1.21 -20.57
N ALA A 264 21.90 -1.45 -19.72
CA ALA A 264 22.24 -2.81 -19.28
C ALA A 264 21.06 -3.51 -18.57
N VAL A 265 20.34 -2.81 -17.69
CA VAL A 265 19.15 -3.36 -17.01
C VAL A 265 18.06 -3.78 -18.01
N TYR A 266 17.89 -3.03 -19.10
CA TYR A 266 16.95 -3.40 -20.16
C TYR A 266 17.45 -4.57 -21.01
N GLU A 267 18.74 -4.61 -21.33
CA GLU A 267 19.35 -5.72 -22.10
C GLU A 267 19.38 -7.04 -21.32
N GLU A 268 19.42 -6.99 -19.99
CA GLU A 268 19.34 -8.17 -19.10
C GLU A 268 17.93 -8.82 -19.08
N GLN A 269 16.88 -8.15 -19.58
CA GLN A 269 15.52 -8.69 -19.58
C GLN A 269 15.27 -9.71 -20.71
N PRO A 270 14.41 -10.72 -20.50
CA PRO A 270 14.01 -11.64 -21.56
C PRO A 270 13.46 -10.86 -22.78
N ASN A 271 13.88 -11.26 -23.98
CA ASN A 271 13.67 -10.53 -25.24
C ASN A 271 12.22 -10.54 -25.76
N GLU A 272 11.24 -10.66 -24.87
CA GLU A 272 9.80 -10.79 -25.18
C GLU A 272 9.09 -9.43 -25.26
N ASN A 273 9.73 -8.34 -24.84
CA ASN A 273 9.12 -7.01 -24.87
C ASN A 273 9.40 -6.28 -26.20
N PRO A 274 8.40 -6.12 -27.09
CA PRO A 274 8.58 -5.47 -28.38
C PRO A 274 8.93 -3.97 -28.26
N SER A 275 8.71 -3.35 -27.10
CA SER A 275 9.05 -1.93 -26.86
C SER A 275 10.50 -1.70 -26.42
N LEU A 276 11.25 -2.76 -26.10
CA LEU A 276 12.60 -2.67 -25.52
C LEU A 276 13.57 -1.86 -26.38
N LYS A 277 13.56 -2.11 -27.70
CA LYS A 277 14.40 -1.40 -28.67
C LYS A 277 14.10 0.11 -28.69
N PHE A 278 12.83 0.49 -28.54
CA PHE A 278 12.42 1.90 -28.51
C PHE A 278 12.83 2.58 -27.20
N GLN A 279 12.71 1.87 -26.07
CA GLN A 279 13.14 2.34 -24.76
C GLN A 279 14.66 2.59 -24.75
N ILE A 280 15.47 1.62 -25.20
CA ILE A 280 16.93 1.76 -25.32
C ILE A 280 17.30 2.93 -26.23
N LYS A 281 16.65 3.06 -27.40
CA LYS A 281 16.88 4.20 -28.31
C LYS A 281 16.59 5.54 -27.64
N THR A 282 15.52 5.63 -26.86
CA THR A 282 15.17 6.86 -26.12
C THR A 282 16.25 7.21 -25.10
N ILE A 283 16.75 6.22 -24.37
CA ILE A 283 17.82 6.43 -23.38
C ILE A 283 19.12 6.85 -24.08
N GLN A 284 19.44 6.27 -25.24
CA GLN A 284 20.59 6.70 -26.05
C GLN A 284 20.45 8.15 -26.52
N THR A 285 19.25 8.59 -26.90
CA THR A 285 18.98 9.99 -27.22
C THR A 285 19.24 10.90 -26.02
N LEU A 286 18.73 10.54 -24.83
CA LEU A 286 18.99 11.30 -23.60
C LEU A 286 20.48 11.34 -23.25
N LYS A 287 21.18 10.22 -23.41
CA LYS A 287 22.64 10.10 -23.22
C LYS A 287 23.41 11.03 -24.16
N ASN A 288 22.97 11.17 -25.42
CA ASN A 288 23.60 12.07 -26.38
C ASN A 288 23.36 13.55 -26.05
N ILE A 289 22.21 13.91 -25.48
CA ILE A 289 21.96 15.28 -24.99
C ILE A 289 22.96 15.64 -23.89
N ILE A 290 23.18 14.74 -22.94
CA ILE A 290 24.21 14.90 -21.89
C ILE A 290 25.59 15.09 -22.51
N LYS A 291 25.95 14.29 -23.52
CA LYS A 291 27.23 14.41 -24.24
C LYS A 291 27.44 15.80 -24.82
N ASN A 292 26.43 16.31 -25.52
CA ASN A 292 26.54 17.58 -26.22
C ASN A 292 26.59 18.76 -25.26
N ALA A 293 25.94 18.66 -24.10
CA ALA A 293 25.93 19.72 -23.09
C ALA A 293 27.24 19.77 -22.26
N THR A 294 28.07 18.74 -22.35
CA THR A 294 29.31 18.56 -21.57
C THR A 294 30.59 18.70 -22.39
N ALA A 295 30.46 18.74 -23.72
CA ALA A 295 31.50 19.12 -24.67
C ALA A 295 31.71 20.65 -24.65
#